data_AF-A0A5L4VFD5-F1
#
_entry.id   AF-A0A5L4VFD5-F1
#
_cell.length_a   1.000
_cell.length_b   1.000
_cell.length_c   1.000
_cell.angle_alpha   90.00
_cell.angle_beta   90.00
_cell.angle_gamma   90.00
#
_symmetry.space_group_name_H-M   'P 1'
#
loop_
_entity.id
_entity.type
_entity.pdbx_description
1 polymer ?
#
loop_
_entity_poly.entity_id
_entity_poly.type
_entity_poly.pdbx_seq_one_letter_code
_entity_poly.pdbx_strand_id
1 'polypeptide(L)'
;MTKEEFKQLRLEAGFKTDADFLRVLGYLSVNTANFWFNGVREYPKFLENVFFLFKLKQNFDKEQYEEFLKNLHRSCEKKYLKKGTKLKKNERALIEKSKIVSNGLTLVELRNKNVDLKKESEFLEELLFEIKKKRTKK
;
A
#
# COMPACT_ATOMS: atom_id res chain seq x y z
N MET A 1 0.23 0.01 -19.89
CA MET A 1 -1.13 0.43 -20.25
C MET A 1 -1.26 0.62 -21.76
N THR A 2 -2.12 -0.16 -22.39
CA THR A 2 -2.58 0.02 -23.78
C THR A 2 -3.81 0.94 -23.84
N LYS A 3 -4.23 1.35 -25.05
CA LYS A 3 -5.45 2.15 -25.23
C LYS A 3 -6.71 1.43 -24.74
N GLU A 4 -6.80 0.13 -24.97
CA GLU A 4 -7.96 -0.65 -24.54
C GLU A 4 -7.94 -0.87 -23.02
N GLU A 5 -6.77 -1.11 -22.43
CA GLU A 5 -6.61 -1.12 -20.96
C GLU A 5 -7.00 0.21 -20.32
N PHE A 6 -6.60 1.33 -20.91
CA PHE A 6 -6.98 2.66 -20.43
C PHE A 6 -8.51 2.85 -20.44
N LYS A 7 -9.18 2.51 -21.55
CA LYS A 7 -10.64 2.62 -21.66
C LYS A 7 -11.34 1.75 -20.63
N GLN A 8 -10.88 0.50 -20.46
CA GLN A 8 -11.46 -0.42 -19.50
C GLN A 8 -11.30 0.09 -18.06
N LEU A 9 -10.08 0.46 -17.65
CA LEU A 9 -9.81 0.98 -16.31
C LEU A 9 -10.61 2.26 -16.02
N ARG A 10 -10.78 3.11 -17.03
CA ARG A 10 -11.59 4.32 -16.92
C ARG A 10 -13.06 4.00 -16.70
N LEU A 11 -13.61 3.03 -17.43
CA LEU A 11 -14.99 2.58 -17.26
C LEU A 11 -15.20 1.93 -15.89
N GLU A 12 -14.26 1.11 -15.43
CA GLU A 12 -14.30 0.48 -14.10
C GLU A 12 -14.18 1.50 -12.95
N ALA A 13 -13.47 2.60 -13.16
CA ALA A 13 -13.45 3.76 -12.27
C ALA A 13 -14.76 4.58 -12.31
N GLY A 14 -15.68 4.21 -13.22
CA GLY A 14 -17.01 4.77 -13.43
C GLY A 14 -17.07 6.11 -14.15
N PHE A 15 -16.03 6.44 -14.92
CA PHE A 15 -16.09 7.55 -15.87
C PHE A 15 -16.74 7.09 -17.18
N LYS A 16 -18.00 7.47 -17.37
CA LYS A 16 -18.80 7.07 -18.53
C LYS A 16 -18.45 7.86 -19.79
N THR A 17 -18.05 9.13 -19.64
CA THR A 17 -17.73 10.01 -20.76
C THR A 17 -16.38 10.71 -20.59
N ASP A 18 -15.82 11.18 -21.72
CA ASP A 18 -14.58 11.96 -21.75
C ASP A 18 -14.74 13.28 -20.99
N ALA A 19 -15.92 13.90 -21.11
CA ALA A 19 -16.26 15.11 -20.39
C ALA A 19 -16.34 14.90 -18.86
N ASP A 20 -16.88 13.76 -18.40
CA ASP A 20 -16.92 13.43 -16.97
C ASP A 20 -15.51 13.21 -16.41
N PHE A 21 -14.67 12.48 -17.14
CA PHE A 21 -13.28 12.26 -16.78
C PHE A 21 -12.50 13.58 -16.67
N LEU A 22 -12.63 14.46 -17.66
CA LEU A 22 -11.98 15.77 -17.67
C LEU A 22 -12.46 16.68 -16.54
N ARG A 23 -13.76 16.67 -16.23
CA ARG A 23 -14.34 17.46 -15.15
C ARG A 23 -13.79 17.07 -13.78
N VAL A 24 -13.66 15.77 -13.54
CA VAL A 24 -13.17 15.23 -12.26
C VAL A 24 -11.66 15.40 -12.11
N LEU A 25 -10.90 15.25 -13.20
CA LEU A 25 -9.46 15.43 -13.20
C LEU A 25 -9.04 16.84 -13.65
N GLY A 26 -9.82 17.87 -13.29
CA GLY A 26 -9.79 19.25 -13.84
C GLY A 26 -8.45 20.02 -13.85
N TYR A 27 -7.35 19.39 -13.45
CA TYR A 27 -5.98 19.86 -13.69
C TYR A 27 -5.41 19.43 -15.06
N LEU A 28 -6.13 18.57 -15.80
CA LEU A 28 -5.69 18.04 -17.08
C LEU A 28 -6.11 18.93 -18.25
N SER A 29 -5.13 19.34 -19.07
CA SER A 29 -5.46 20.00 -20.33
C SER A 29 -6.14 19.02 -21.29
N VAL A 30 -7.10 19.54 -22.05
CA VAL A 30 -7.83 18.75 -23.06
C VAL A 30 -6.87 18.10 -24.05
N ASN A 31 -5.80 18.79 -24.44
CA ASN A 31 -4.78 18.26 -25.34
C ASN A 31 -4.04 17.06 -24.74
N THR A 32 -3.68 17.11 -23.46
CA THR A 32 -3.02 15.99 -22.78
C THR A 32 -3.95 14.78 -22.67
N ALA A 33 -5.21 15.01 -22.29
CA ALA A 33 -6.20 13.94 -22.22
C ALA A 33 -6.49 13.31 -23.60
N ASN A 34 -6.53 14.12 -24.66
CA ASN A 34 -6.72 13.64 -26.03
C ASN A 34 -5.59 12.70 -26.49
N PHE A 35 -4.34 12.93 -26.07
CA PHE A 35 -3.26 11.98 -26.37
C PHE A 35 -3.51 10.61 -25.71
N TRP A 36 -4.09 10.60 -24.52
CA TRP A 36 -4.43 9.36 -23.80
C TRP A 36 -5.66 8.69 -24.38
N PHE A 37 -6.74 9.44 -24.67
CA PHE A 37 -7.95 8.88 -25.29
C PHE A 37 -7.64 8.21 -26.63
N ASN A 38 -6.70 8.76 -27.39
CA ASN A 38 -6.32 8.23 -28.68
C ASN A 38 -5.19 7.20 -28.63
N GLY A 39 -4.49 7.05 -27.50
CA GLY A 39 -3.33 6.16 -27.34
C GLY A 39 -2.09 6.61 -28.12
N VAL A 40 -1.95 7.91 -28.36
CA VAL A 40 -0.86 8.51 -29.16
C VAL A 40 0.41 8.70 -28.33
N ARG A 41 0.29 8.74 -27.01
CA ARG A 41 1.42 8.85 -26.08
C ARG A 41 1.38 7.78 -25.01
N GLU A 42 2.54 7.52 -24.43
CA GLU A 42 2.68 6.65 -23.27
C GLU A 42 1.85 7.20 -22.10
N TYR A 43 1.14 6.29 -21.43
CA TYR A 43 0.32 6.62 -20.28
C TYR A 43 1.21 6.80 -19.04
N PRO A 44 1.04 7.89 -18.29
CA PRO A 44 1.72 8.04 -17.02
C PRO A 44 1.42 6.88 -16.05
N LYS A 45 2.46 6.34 -15.42
CA LYS A 45 2.35 5.23 -14.45
C LYS A 45 1.39 5.52 -13.28
N PHE A 46 1.13 6.78 -12.97
CA PHE A 46 0.22 7.14 -11.88
C PHE A 46 -1.27 6.94 -12.24
N LEU A 47 -1.63 6.87 -13.53
CA LEU A 47 -3.02 6.76 -13.96
C LEU A 47 -3.69 5.48 -13.47
N GLU A 48 -2.97 4.36 -13.47
CA GLU A 48 -3.48 3.09 -12.92
C GLU A 48 -3.90 3.24 -11.46
N ASN A 49 -3.06 3.92 -10.66
CA ASN A 49 -3.35 4.18 -9.26
C ASN A 49 -4.56 5.11 -9.09
N VAL A 50 -4.68 6.13 -9.95
CA VAL A 50 -5.84 7.04 -9.92
C VAL A 50 -7.13 6.26 -10.22
N PHE A 51 -7.15 5.47 -11.29
CA PHE A 51 -8.33 4.65 -11.64
C PHE A 51 -8.68 3.65 -10.54
N PHE A 52 -7.68 3.00 -9.96
CA PHE A 52 -7.89 2.10 -8.83
C PHE A 52 -8.58 2.79 -7.66
N LEU A 53 -8.14 4.01 -7.28
CA LEU A 53 -8.76 4.77 -6.19
C LEU A 53 -10.22 5.15 -6.48
N PHE A 54 -10.52 5.54 -7.73
CA PHE A 54 -11.90 5.84 -8.12
C PHE A 54 -12.78 4.59 -8.15
N LYS A 55 -12.26 3.45 -8.62
CA LYS A 55 -12.94 2.15 -8.58
C LYS A 55 -13.24 1.72 -7.14
N LEU A 56 -12.27 1.87 -6.22
CA LEU A 56 -12.48 1.59 -4.81
C LEU A 56 -13.59 2.48 -4.22
N LYS A 57 -13.60 3.78 -4.55
CA LYS A 57 -14.64 4.71 -4.10
C LYS A 57 -16.05 4.26 -4.51
N GLN A 58 -16.20 3.57 -5.64
CA GLN A 58 -17.50 3.08 -6.10
C GLN A 58 -17.96 1.81 -5.37
N ASN A 59 -17.00 0.97 -4.94
CA ASN A 59 -17.28 -0.35 -4.39
C ASN A 59 -17.26 -0.40 -2.85
N PHE A 60 -16.68 0.61 -2.20
CA PHE A 60 -16.54 0.67 -0.75
C PHE A 60 -17.58 1.59 -0.14
N ASP A 61 -18.12 1.20 1.01
CA ASP A 61 -18.84 2.13 1.87
C ASP A 61 -17.94 3.30 2.24
N LYS A 62 -18.53 4.50 2.36
CA LYS A 62 -17.80 5.75 2.57
C LYS A 62 -16.79 5.66 3.73
N GLU A 63 -17.19 5.03 4.83
CA GLU A 63 -16.34 4.83 6.01
C GLU A 63 -15.12 3.95 5.72
N GLN A 64 -15.31 2.87 4.98
CA GLN A 64 -14.21 1.97 4.61
C GLN A 64 -13.24 2.63 3.63
N TYR A 65 -13.77 3.47 2.71
CA TYR A 65 -12.94 4.25 1.80
C TYR A 65 -12.10 5.31 2.53
N GLU A 66 -12.70 6.02 3.49
CA GLU A 66 -11.98 7.00 4.32
C GLU A 66 -10.90 6.33 5.19
N GLU A 67 -11.19 5.18 5.78
CA GLU A 67 -10.22 4.39 6.55
C GLU A 67 -9.08 3.87 5.65
N PHE A 68 -9.39 3.43 4.44
CA PHE A 68 -8.38 3.06 3.44
C PHE A 68 -7.45 4.24 3.10
N LEU A 69 -8.00 5.44 2.86
CA LEU A 69 -7.20 6.64 2.57
C LEU A 69 -6.32 7.04 3.76
N LYS A 70 -6.83 6.97 4.99
CA LYS A 70 -6.04 7.22 6.21
C LYS A 70 -4.87 6.24 6.32
N ASN A 71 -5.10 4.96 6.04
CA ASN A 71 -4.07 3.93 6.07
C ASN A 71 -3.04 4.09 4.94
N LEU A 72 -3.49 4.50 3.75
CA LEU A 72 -2.61 4.85 2.64
C LEU A 72 -1.69 6.03 3.02
N HIS A 73 -2.25 7.08 3.61
CA HIS A 73 -1.51 8.26 4.04
C HIS A 73 -0.46 7.91 5.11
N ARG A 74 -0.84 7.16 6.15
CA ARG A 74 0.09 6.64 7.17
C ARG A 74 1.21 5.77 6.59
N SER A 75 0.91 4.97 5.57
CA SER A 75 1.90 4.14 4.88
C SER A 75 2.89 4.97 4.06
N CYS A 76 2.40 6.01 3.39
CA CYS A 76 3.24 6.99 2.70
C CYS A 76 4.13 7.76 3.69
N GLU A 77 3.57 8.28 4.79
CA GLU A 77 4.34 8.94 5.85
C GLU A 77 5.41 8.01 6.43
N LYS A 78 5.09 6.75 6.71
CA LYS A 78 6.09 5.75 7.13
C LYS A 78 7.18 5.51 6.08
N LYS A 79 6.87 5.55 4.77
CA LYS A 79 7.87 5.45 3.70
C LYS A 79 8.75 6.70 3.60
N TYR A 80 8.20 7.89 3.83
CA TYR A 80 8.97 9.14 3.86
C TYR A 80 9.82 9.25 5.14
N LEU A 81 9.31 8.82 6.30
CA LEU A 81 10.10 8.67 7.53
C LEU A 81 11.22 7.62 7.39
N LYS A 82 10.98 6.52 6.67
CA LYS A 82 12.03 5.51 6.36
C LYS A 82 13.14 6.02 5.44
N LYS A 83 12.96 7.15 4.75
CA LYS A 83 14.04 7.82 4.00
C LYS A 83 14.88 8.78 4.87
N GLY A 84 14.47 9.05 6.11
CA GLY A 84 15.13 10.01 7.01
C GLY A 84 16.13 9.41 8.00
N THR A 85 16.13 8.10 8.26
CA THR A 85 17.05 7.49 9.22
C THR A 85 17.86 6.38 8.56
N LYS A 86 19.19 6.60 8.45
CA LYS A 86 20.14 5.51 8.15
C LYS A 86 19.93 4.42 9.21
N LEU A 87 19.26 3.33 8.84
CA LEU A 87 19.16 2.11 9.64
C LEU A 87 20.57 1.74 10.14
N LYS A 88 20.70 1.45 11.42
CA LYS A 88 21.97 0.99 12.02
C LYS A 88 22.36 -0.34 11.38
N LYS A 89 23.67 -0.64 11.32
CA LYS A 89 24.23 -1.85 10.67
C LYS A 89 23.52 -3.15 11.10
N ASN A 90 23.15 -3.24 12.38
CA ASN A 90 22.49 -4.40 12.96
C ASN A 90 21.05 -4.57 12.45
N GLU A 91 20.32 -3.48 12.24
CA GLU A 91 18.95 -3.50 11.72
C GLU A 91 18.93 -3.88 10.24
N ARG A 92 19.93 -3.45 9.46
CA ARG A 92 20.10 -3.87 8.06
C ARG A 92 20.38 -5.36 7.95
N ALA A 93 21.27 -5.90 8.78
CA ALA A 93 21.60 -7.32 8.79
C ALA A 93 20.39 -8.19 9.18
N LEU A 94 19.55 -7.73 10.10
CA LEU A 94 18.28 -8.39 10.46
C LEU A 94 17.29 -8.41 9.30
N ILE A 95 17.14 -7.30 8.57
CA ILE A 95 16.27 -7.22 7.38
C ILE A 95 16.79 -8.08 6.23
N GLU A 96 18.11 -8.13 6.05
CA GLU A 96 18.73 -8.96 5.01
C GLU A 96 18.53 -10.45 5.31
N LYS A 97 18.76 -10.87 6.56
CA LYS A 97 18.44 -12.23 7.03
C LYS A 97 16.95 -12.54 6.90
N SER A 98 16.06 -11.61 7.23
CA SER A 98 14.62 -11.83 7.10
C SER A 98 14.18 -11.94 5.64
N LYS A 99 14.75 -11.14 4.73
CA LYS A 99 14.50 -11.23 3.28
C LYS A 99 14.97 -12.55 2.70
N ILE A 100 16.12 -13.07 3.13
CA ILE A 100 16.62 -14.39 2.72
C ILE A 100 15.63 -15.49 3.14
N VAL A 101 15.09 -15.42 4.36
CA VAL A 101 14.08 -16.38 4.86
C VAL A 101 12.73 -16.21 4.16
N SER A 102 12.42 -15.02 3.64
CA SER A 102 11.12 -14.70 3.01
C SER A 102 11.07 -15.03 1.52
N ASN A 103 12.21 -15.11 0.83
CA ASN A 103 12.29 -15.30 -0.63
C ASN A 103 11.93 -16.72 -1.11
N GLY A 104 11.52 -17.63 -0.23
CA GLY A 104 11.07 -18.99 -0.59
C GLY A 104 9.69 -19.36 -0.05
N LEU A 105 8.98 -18.43 0.60
CA LEU A 105 7.70 -18.70 1.25
C LEU A 105 6.56 -17.99 0.53
N THR A 106 5.48 -18.74 0.31
CA THR A 106 4.23 -18.21 -0.21
C THR A 106 3.59 -17.24 0.78
N LEU A 107 2.69 -16.39 0.30
CA LEU A 107 2.01 -15.39 1.12
C LEU A 107 1.21 -16.00 2.30
N VAL A 108 0.74 -17.25 2.14
CA VAL A 108 0.06 -18.01 3.20
C VAL A 108 1.05 -18.44 4.28
N GLU A 109 2.21 -18.97 3.90
CA GLU A 109 3.26 -19.39 4.84
C GLU A 109 3.83 -18.20 5.63
N LEU A 110 3.99 -17.05 4.97
CA LEU A 110 4.41 -15.81 5.64
C LEU A 110 3.36 -15.32 6.66
N ARG A 111 2.06 -15.47 6.36
CA ARG A 111 0.99 -15.13 7.31
C ARG A 111 1.00 -16.05 8.53
N ASN A 112 1.13 -17.36 8.31
CA ASN A 112 1.18 -18.33 9.40
C ASN A 112 2.40 -18.08 10.29
N LYS A 113 3.57 -17.87 9.69
CA LYS A 113 4.80 -17.57 10.44
C LYS A 113 4.73 -16.26 11.23
N ASN A 114 4.01 -15.27 10.73
CA ASN A 114 3.77 -14.02 11.46
C ASN A 114 2.84 -14.22 12.67
N VAL A 115 1.84 -15.10 12.55
CA VAL A 115 0.98 -15.49 13.69
C VAL A 115 1.80 -16.22 14.75
N ASP A 116 2.66 -17.14 14.35
CA ASP A 116 3.50 -17.90 15.28
C ASP A 116 4.51 -17.00 16.01
N LEU A 117 5.20 -16.12 15.29
CA LEU A 117 6.12 -15.14 15.87
C LEU A 117 5.42 -14.18 16.83
N LYS A 118 4.16 -13.83 16.56
CA LYS A 118 3.38 -12.96 17.45
C LYS A 118 3.06 -13.66 18.78
N LYS A 119 2.66 -14.94 18.74
CA LYS A 119 2.45 -15.74 19.94
C LYS A 119 3.73 -15.91 20.75
N GLU A 120 4.86 -16.14 20.06
CA GLU A 120 6.16 -16.27 20.70
C GLU A 120 6.59 -14.95 21.36
N SER A 121 6.33 -13.81 20.72
CA SER A 121 6.57 -12.49 21.31
C SER A 121 5.72 -12.23 22.55
N GLU A 122 4.42 -12.56 22.50
CA GLU A 122 3.49 -12.42 23.64
C GLU A 122 3.94 -13.28 24.83
N PHE A 123 4.32 -14.54 24.58
CA PHE A 123 4.87 -15.42 25.60
C PHE A 123 6.18 -14.89 26.22
N LEU A 124 7.10 -14.39 25.39
CA LEU A 124 8.35 -13.80 25.87
C LEU A 124 8.11 -12.53 26.70
N GLU A 125 7.12 -11.72 26.34
CA GLU A 125 6.71 -10.55 27.13
C GLU A 125 6.14 -10.94 28.50
N GLU A 126 5.28 -11.96 28.56
CA GLU A 126 4.76 -12.52 29.80
C GLU A 126 5.88 -13.06 30.69
N LEU A 127 6.81 -13.83 30.11
CA LEU A 127 7.93 -14.41 30.84
C LEU A 127 8.87 -13.32 31.39
N LEU A 128 9.08 -12.26 30.62
CA LEU A 128 9.89 -11.10 31.03
C LEU A 128 9.18 -10.29 32.13
N PHE A 129 7.85 -10.20 32.09
CA PHE A 129 7.04 -9.62 33.15
C PHE A 129 7.15 -10.43 34.45
N GLU A 130 7.05 -11.76 34.38
CA GLU A 130 7.24 -12.63 35.55
C GLU A 130 8.63 -12.52 36.17
N ILE A 131 9.68 -12.50 35.35
CA ILE A 131 11.06 -12.31 35.81
C ILE A 131 11.22 -10.97 36.52
N LYS A 132 10.68 -9.88 35.96
CA LYS A 132 10.70 -8.56 36.60
C LYS A 132 9.97 -8.57 37.93
N LYS A 133 8.78 -9.19 37.99
CA LYS A 133 7.99 -9.34 39.22
C LYS A 133 8.71 -10.13 40.31
N LYS A 134 9.45 -11.18 39.95
CA LYS A 134 10.29 -11.96 40.88
C LYS A 134 11.51 -11.16 41.38
N ARG A 135 12.08 -10.28 40.56
CA ARG A 135 13.20 -9.40 40.96
C ARG A 135 12.80 -8.29 41.92
N THR A 136 11.57 -7.77 41.85
CA THR A 136 11.06 -6.73 42.77
C THR A 136 10.60 -7.26 44.14
N LYS A 137 10.54 -8.58 44.33
CA LYS A 137 10.15 -9.23 45.59
C LYS A 137 11.34 -9.77 46.41
N LYS A 138 12.57 -9.52 45.96
CA LYS A 138 13.82 -9.87 46.62
C LYS A 138 14.50 -8.59 47.10
#